data_AF-A0A075V5E9-F1
#
_entry.id   AF-A0A075V5E9-F1
#
_cell.length_a   1.000
_cell.length_b   1.000
_cell.length_c   1.000
_cell.angle_alpha   90.00
_cell.angle_beta   90.00
_cell.angle_gamma   90.00
#
_symmetry.space_group_name_H-M   'P 1'
#
loop_
_entity.id
_entity.type
_entity.pdbx_description
1 polymer ?
#
loop_
_entity_poly.entity_id
_entity_poly.type
_entity_poly.pdbx_seq_one_letter_code
_entity_poly.pdbx_strand_id
1 'polypeptide(L)'
;MTAETLPRKNVPSTTPAALGLGDRPAKAGPGDPAATHVRVKLDVEIRALLAHEPGTKSGADPEDLHQMRVALRRMRSVLKLSGRLVGPDAEPVRTELGWLGQSLGDVRDYDVLIGHLREVVAEFEVRDQPAARRLVSKFVTERGVAKRRLTRALASPRYASMLQDIGRLARQPATEEAAAESPQTSADLVAGLAKPHRRLAKAVKALPADPPDDDLHALRIYGKKLRYAAEMAKPAAKKKQAERIQRLIKATKNFQTVLGEHQDACVAADRMRGVVASVDAEVAFIAGRVAEKELLRRAEVRAVWRDVWAEVDAAAQAVSPRM
;
A
#
# COMPACT_ATOMS: atom_id res chain seq x y z
N MET A 1 -13.84 42.19 20.20
CA MET A 1 -13.88 41.81 18.77
C MET A 1 -14.01 40.30 18.67
N THR A 2 -15.25 39.83 18.57
CA THR A 2 -15.63 38.43 18.43
C THR A 2 -15.24 37.93 17.04
N ALA A 3 -14.34 36.95 16.99
CA ALA A 3 -13.99 36.26 15.76
C ALA A 3 -15.17 35.36 15.34
N GLU A 4 -15.94 35.86 14.39
CA GLU A 4 -17.04 35.18 13.75
C GLU A 4 -16.51 33.93 13.03
N THR A 5 -16.75 32.76 13.62
CA THR A 5 -16.35 31.48 13.07
C THR A 5 -17.34 31.13 11.97
N LEU A 6 -16.98 31.44 10.71
CA LEU A 6 -17.75 31.02 9.53
C LEU A 6 -18.01 29.50 9.59
N PRO A 7 -19.26 29.05 9.36
CA PRO A 7 -19.58 27.63 9.36
C PRO A 7 -18.80 26.96 8.22
N ARG A 8 -18.01 25.94 8.56
CA ARG A 8 -17.38 25.06 7.57
C ARG A 8 -18.49 24.44 6.75
N LYS A 9 -18.69 24.90 5.50
CA LYS A 9 -19.62 24.27 4.55
C LYS A 9 -19.25 22.79 4.48
N ASN A 10 -20.11 21.94 5.03
CA ASN A 10 -19.98 20.50 4.98
C ASN A 10 -20.23 20.10 3.53
N VAL A 11 -19.16 19.95 2.73
CA VAL A 11 -19.28 19.44 1.36
C VAL A 11 -19.82 18.02 1.49
N PRO A 12 -21.02 17.71 0.96
CA PRO A 12 -21.59 16.38 1.10
C PRO A 12 -20.62 15.35 0.51
N SER A 13 -20.40 14.26 1.24
CA SER A 13 -19.61 13.12 0.77
C SER A 13 -20.23 12.58 -0.51
N THR A 14 -19.41 12.37 -1.55
CA THR A 14 -19.87 11.78 -2.80
C THR A 14 -20.42 10.38 -2.56
N THR A 15 -21.61 10.10 -3.07
CA THR A 15 -22.23 8.76 -2.98
C THR A 15 -21.90 7.93 -4.22
N PRO A 16 -21.96 6.58 -4.15
CA PRO A 16 -21.83 5.75 -5.35
C PRO A 16 -22.82 6.13 -6.47
N ALA A 17 -24.06 6.51 -6.10
CA ALA A 17 -25.07 6.97 -7.05
C ALA A 17 -24.70 8.29 -7.75
N ALA A 18 -24.00 9.21 -7.06
CA ALA A 18 -23.48 10.43 -7.68
C ALA A 18 -22.34 10.17 -8.69
N LEU A 19 -21.72 8.98 -8.62
CA LEU A 19 -20.79 8.46 -9.62
C LEU A 19 -21.51 7.62 -10.68
N GLY A 20 -22.84 7.54 -10.59
CA GLY A 20 -23.76 6.76 -11.40
C GLY A 20 -23.57 5.23 -11.32
N LEU A 21 -22.98 4.74 -10.23
CA LEU A 21 -22.91 3.32 -9.90
C LEU A 21 -24.27 2.85 -9.37
N GLY A 22 -24.61 1.58 -9.61
CA GLY A 22 -25.85 0.99 -9.08
C GLY A 22 -25.84 0.86 -7.55
N ASP A 23 -26.97 0.49 -6.95
CA ASP A 23 -27.10 0.41 -5.48
C ASP A 23 -26.17 -0.63 -4.85
N ARG A 24 -25.92 -1.73 -5.57
CA ARG A 24 -25.04 -2.81 -5.13
C ARG A 24 -23.79 -2.87 -6.00
N PRO A 25 -22.67 -3.37 -5.44
CA PRO A 25 -21.48 -3.64 -6.25
C PRO A 25 -21.83 -4.60 -7.39
N ALA A 26 -21.30 -4.31 -8.58
CA ALA A 26 -21.38 -5.20 -9.72
C ALA A 26 -20.75 -6.56 -9.38
N LYS A 27 -21.18 -7.60 -10.10
CA LYS A 27 -20.68 -8.97 -9.93
C LYS A 27 -20.10 -9.46 -11.24
N ALA A 28 -19.04 -10.25 -11.15
CA ALA A 28 -18.46 -10.97 -12.28
C ALA A 28 -18.48 -12.47 -11.96
N GLY A 29 -18.99 -13.27 -12.90
CA GLY A 29 -18.94 -14.72 -12.88
C GLY A 29 -17.62 -15.26 -13.44
N PRO A 30 -17.29 -16.54 -13.20
CA PRO A 30 -16.01 -17.13 -13.64
C PRO A 30 -15.77 -17.14 -15.17
N GLY A 31 -16.83 -16.99 -15.98
CA GLY A 31 -16.75 -16.96 -17.44
C GLY A 31 -16.77 -15.57 -18.05
N ASP A 32 -16.82 -14.52 -17.23
CA ASP A 32 -16.85 -13.15 -17.74
C ASP A 32 -15.48 -12.70 -18.26
N PRO A 33 -15.45 -11.77 -19.23
CA PRO A 33 -14.20 -11.19 -19.72
C PRO A 33 -13.35 -10.61 -18.57
N ALA A 34 -12.03 -10.69 -18.67
CA ALA A 34 -11.13 -10.16 -17.64
C ALA A 34 -11.36 -8.66 -17.38
N ALA A 35 -11.73 -7.89 -18.41
CA ALA A 35 -12.15 -6.49 -18.30
C ALA A 35 -13.31 -6.30 -17.31
N THR A 36 -14.30 -7.19 -17.31
CA THR A 36 -15.45 -7.16 -16.39
C THR A 36 -15.00 -7.35 -14.94
N HIS A 37 -14.10 -8.30 -14.67
CA HIS A 37 -13.53 -8.50 -13.34
C HIS A 37 -12.76 -7.26 -12.85
N VAL A 38 -12.02 -6.59 -13.73
CA VAL A 38 -11.30 -5.35 -13.40
C VAL A 38 -12.28 -4.26 -13.01
N ARG A 39 -13.36 -4.08 -13.76
CA ARG A 39 -14.39 -3.06 -13.48
C ARG A 39 -15.16 -3.31 -12.21
N VAL A 40 -15.58 -4.55 -11.97
CA VAL A 40 -16.18 -4.97 -10.69
C VAL A 40 -15.23 -4.66 -9.53
N LYS A 41 -13.93 -4.93 -9.71
CA LYS A 41 -12.94 -4.62 -8.69
C LYS A 41 -12.82 -3.10 -8.44
N LEU A 42 -12.87 -2.27 -9.48
CA LEU A 42 -12.89 -0.81 -9.33
C LEU A 42 -14.14 -0.34 -8.57
N ASP A 43 -15.33 -0.86 -8.92
CA ASP A 43 -16.60 -0.54 -8.24
C ASP A 43 -16.56 -0.90 -6.74
N VAL A 44 -16.10 -2.11 -6.40
CA VAL A 44 -15.96 -2.53 -5.00
C VAL A 44 -15.01 -1.62 -4.23
N GLU A 45 -13.85 -1.29 -4.79
CA GLU A 45 -12.84 -0.52 -4.07
C GLU A 45 -13.16 0.98 -4.00
N ILE A 46 -13.85 1.57 -4.99
CA ILE A 46 -14.32 2.97 -4.86
C ILE A 46 -15.39 3.10 -3.78
N ARG A 47 -16.29 2.12 -3.63
CA ARG A 47 -17.25 2.12 -2.52
C ARG A 47 -16.57 2.03 -1.17
N ALA A 48 -15.56 1.16 -1.04
CA ALA A 48 -14.77 1.08 0.18
C ALA A 48 -14.05 2.40 0.49
N LEU A 49 -13.50 3.06 -0.53
CA LEU A 49 -12.89 4.39 -0.39
C LEU A 49 -13.89 5.43 0.13
N LEU A 50 -15.10 5.50 -0.46
CA LEU A 50 -16.15 6.44 -0.06
C LEU A 50 -16.68 6.16 1.34
N ALA A 51 -16.79 4.88 1.75
CA ALA A 51 -17.25 4.48 3.07
C ALA A 51 -16.33 4.99 4.20
N HIS A 52 -15.01 5.00 3.96
CA HIS A 52 -14.01 5.44 4.94
C HIS A 52 -13.61 6.91 4.79
N GLU A 53 -14.13 7.63 3.78
CA GLU A 53 -13.83 9.04 3.57
C GLU A 53 -14.29 9.94 4.74
N PRO A 54 -15.51 9.81 5.30
CA PRO A 54 -15.95 10.66 6.41
C PRO A 54 -15.06 10.53 7.65
N GLY A 55 -14.72 9.29 8.03
CA GLY A 55 -13.81 9.00 9.14
C GLY A 55 -12.38 9.47 8.88
N THR A 56 -11.92 9.33 7.63
CA THR A 56 -10.64 9.89 7.20
C THR A 56 -10.65 11.42 7.22
N LYS A 57 -11.78 12.10 6.97
CA LYS A 57 -11.88 13.57 7.09
C LYS A 57 -11.89 14.04 8.53
N SER A 58 -12.70 13.40 9.39
CA SER A 58 -12.80 13.75 10.81
C SER A 58 -11.51 13.42 11.56
N GLY A 59 -10.83 12.33 11.19
CA GLY A 59 -9.68 11.80 11.91
C GLY A 59 -10.05 11.13 13.23
N ALA A 60 -11.30 10.69 13.39
CA ALA A 60 -11.79 10.02 14.60
C ALA A 60 -11.11 8.67 14.83
N ASP A 61 -10.95 7.88 13.77
CA ASP A 61 -10.29 6.58 13.81
C ASP A 61 -9.14 6.52 12.77
N PRO A 62 -7.88 6.23 13.18
CA PRO A 62 -6.78 5.97 12.24
C PRO A 62 -7.05 4.82 11.27
N GLU A 63 -7.95 3.89 11.61
CA GLU A 63 -8.31 2.74 10.78
C GLU A 63 -9.05 3.15 9.51
N ASP A 64 -9.89 4.19 9.55
CA ASP A 64 -10.55 4.72 8.35
C ASP A 64 -9.53 5.17 7.31
N LEU A 65 -8.48 5.89 7.75
CA LEU A 65 -7.39 6.31 6.88
C LEU A 65 -6.63 5.10 6.32
N HIS A 66 -6.42 4.07 7.14
CA HIS A 66 -5.79 2.82 6.71
C HIS A 66 -6.62 2.12 5.61
N GLN A 67 -7.92 1.94 5.82
CA GLN A 67 -8.79 1.26 4.87
C GLN A 67 -8.98 2.06 3.58
N MET A 68 -9.09 3.39 3.67
CA MET A 68 -9.13 4.26 2.49
C MET A 68 -7.85 4.12 1.64
N ARG A 69 -6.66 4.03 2.29
CA ARG A 69 -5.39 3.72 1.61
C ARG A 69 -5.37 2.35 0.99
N VAL A 70 -5.90 1.33 1.68
CA VAL A 70 -5.96 -0.04 1.18
C VAL A 70 -6.77 -0.08 -0.12
N ALA A 71 -7.94 0.54 -0.14
CA ALA A 71 -8.80 0.62 -1.33
C ALA A 71 -8.10 1.30 -2.51
N LEU A 72 -7.52 2.48 -2.29
CA LEU A 72 -6.76 3.21 -3.30
C LEU A 72 -5.58 2.40 -3.85
N ARG A 73 -4.81 1.74 -2.98
CA ARG A 73 -3.66 0.91 -3.38
C ARG A 73 -4.11 -0.29 -4.21
N ARG A 74 -5.26 -0.91 -3.88
CA ARG A 74 -5.82 -2.02 -4.64
C ARG A 74 -6.24 -1.57 -6.04
N MET A 75 -6.97 -0.45 -6.16
CA MET A 75 -7.31 0.14 -7.46
C MET A 75 -6.07 0.44 -8.30
N ARG A 76 -5.05 1.10 -7.74
CA ARG A 76 -3.78 1.37 -8.45
C ARG A 76 -3.09 0.11 -8.93
N SER A 77 -3.08 -0.94 -8.11
CA SER A 77 -2.41 -2.20 -8.43
C SER A 77 -3.14 -2.92 -9.57
N VAL A 78 -4.46 -2.93 -9.53
CA VAL A 78 -5.31 -3.49 -10.59
C VAL A 78 -5.09 -2.73 -11.90
N LEU A 79 -5.22 -1.40 -11.91
CA LEU A 79 -5.01 -0.59 -13.12
C LEU A 79 -3.57 -0.68 -13.67
N LYS A 80 -2.57 -0.81 -12.80
CA LYS A 80 -1.18 -1.03 -13.25
C LYS A 80 -1.01 -2.30 -14.07
N LEU A 81 -1.80 -3.33 -13.78
CA LEU A 81 -1.58 -4.68 -14.30
C LEU A 81 -2.55 -5.03 -15.42
N SER A 82 -3.76 -4.51 -15.34
CA SER A 82 -4.85 -4.81 -16.27
C SER A 82 -5.54 -3.55 -16.79
N GLY A 83 -4.93 -2.37 -16.63
CA GLY A 83 -5.50 -1.09 -17.10
C GLY A 83 -5.79 -1.07 -18.59
N ARG A 84 -4.93 -1.71 -19.40
CA ARG A 84 -5.15 -1.87 -20.85
C ARG A 84 -6.50 -2.52 -21.21
N LEU A 85 -7.00 -3.40 -20.34
CA LEU A 85 -8.27 -4.12 -20.56
C LEU A 85 -9.51 -3.23 -20.32
N VAL A 86 -9.34 -2.07 -19.69
CA VAL A 86 -10.45 -1.17 -19.37
C VAL A 86 -10.40 0.16 -20.10
N GLY A 87 -9.45 0.33 -21.02
CA GLY A 87 -9.36 1.46 -21.94
C GLY A 87 -8.25 2.47 -21.63
N PRO A 88 -8.06 3.48 -22.51
CA PRO A 88 -6.98 4.45 -22.41
C PRO A 88 -7.04 5.31 -21.13
N ASP A 89 -8.22 5.50 -20.56
CA ASP A 89 -8.44 6.29 -19.34
C ASP A 89 -7.83 5.65 -18.08
N ALA A 90 -7.43 4.38 -18.13
CA ALA A 90 -6.87 3.66 -17.00
C ALA A 90 -5.57 4.28 -16.46
N GLU A 91 -4.71 4.78 -17.33
CA GLU A 91 -3.42 5.39 -16.95
C GLU A 91 -3.61 6.78 -16.30
N PRO A 92 -4.40 7.70 -16.87
CA PRO A 92 -4.81 8.94 -16.18
C PRO A 92 -5.39 8.68 -14.79
N VAL A 93 -6.35 7.76 -14.67
CA VAL A 93 -6.96 7.41 -13.37
C VAL A 93 -5.90 6.86 -12.39
N ARG A 94 -4.98 6.01 -12.86
CA ARG A 94 -3.90 5.50 -12.01
C ARG A 94 -2.98 6.61 -11.51
N THR A 95 -2.73 7.63 -12.33
CA THR A 95 -1.92 8.80 -11.98
C THR A 95 -2.61 9.66 -10.92
N GLU A 96 -3.93 9.84 -11.00
CA GLU A 96 -4.70 10.57 -10.00
C GLU A 96 -4.78 9.82 -8.66
N LEU A 97 -5.01 8.49 -8.69
CA LEU A 97 -4.83 7.65 -7.51
C LEU A 97 -3.39 7.73 -6.98
N GLY A 98 -2.42 7.94 -7.89
CA GLY A 98 -1.05 8.39 -7.64
C GLY A 98 -0.96 9.47 -6.59
N TRP A 99 -1.50 10.61 -6.98
CA TRP A 99 -1.53 11.86 -6.25
C TRP A 99 -2.25 11.74 -4.89
N LEU A 100 -3.47 11.19 -4.84
CA LEU A 100 -4.19 11.06 -3.56
C LEU A 100 -3.46 10.08 -2.62
N GLY A 101 -2.88 9.01 -3.18
CA GLY A 101 -2.12 8.02 -2.42
C GLY A 101 -0.91 8.61 -1.69
N GLN A 102 -0.28 9.64 -2.24
CA GLN A 102 0.80 10.38 -1.58
C GLN A 102 0.26 11.15 -0.37
N SER A 103 -0.82 11.92 -0.55
CA SER A 103 -1.41 12.73 0.54
C SER A 103 -1.89 11.86 1.72
N LEU A 104 -2.49 10.70 1.43
CA LEU A 104 -2.85 9.72 2.46
C LEU A 104 -1.61 9.08 3.10
N GLY A 105 -0.53 8.93 2.32
CA GLY A 105 0.74 8.33 2.74
C GLY A 105 1.42 9.16 3.79
N ASP A 106 1.57 10.45 3.53
CA ASP A 106 2.21 11.36 4.43
C ASP A 106 1.60 11.30 5.84
N VAL A 107 0.27 11.22 5.96
CA VAL A 107 -0.40 11.11 7.27
C VAL A 107 -0.18 9.73 7.90
N ARG A 108 -0.34 8.64 7.13
CA ARG A 108 -0.19 7.28 7.66
C ARG A 108 1.24 7.01 8.12
N ASP A 109 2.23 7.54 7.42
CA ASP A 109 3.63 7.34 7.76
C ASP A 109 3.94 7.97 9.12
N TYR A 110 3.35 9.12 9.44
CA TYR A 110 3.41 9.68 10.80
C TYR A 110 2.59 8.86 11.81
N ASP A 111 1.42 8.33 11.46
CA ASP A 111 0.66 7.46 12.38
C ASP A 111 1.49 6.25 12.82
N VAL A 112 2.13 5.58 11.86
CA VAL A 112 2.99 4.42 12.11
C VAL A 112 4.21 4.84 12.92
N LEU A 113 4.90 5.92 12.53
CA LEU A 113 6.07 6.41 13.26
C LEU A 113 5.72 6.79 14.70
N ILE A 114 4.63 7.54 14.93
CA ILE A 114 4.23 7.98 16.27
C ILE A 114 3.83 6.79 17.15
N GLY A 115 3.12 5.80 16.58
CA GLY A 115 2.78 4.56 17.29
C GLY A 115 4.05 3.83 17.72
N HIS A 116 4.94 3.58 16.78
CA HIS A 116 6.23 2.92 17.01
C HIS A 116 7.11 3.68 18.03
N LEU A 117 7.24 5.00 17.90
CA LEU A 117 8.01 5.81 18.83
C LEU A 117 7.45 5.74 20.25
N ARG A 118 6.12 5.72 20.42
CA ARG A 118 5.50 5.58 21.74
C ARG A 118 5.84 4.25 22.40
N GLU A 119 5.85 3.17 21.63
CA GLU A 119 6.27 1.85 22.10
C GLU A 119 7.75 1.86 22.51
N VAL A 120 8.63 2.37 21.63
CA VAL A 120 10.07 2.42 21.90
C VAL A 120 10.41 3.25 23.14
N VAL A 121 9.86 4.46 23.26
CA VAL A 121 10.22 5.35 24.37
C VAL A 121 9.54 4.97 25.68
N ALA A 122 8.51 4.12 25.68
CA ALA A 122 7.90 3.61 26.90
C ALA A 122 8.89 2.76 27.73
N GLU A 123 9.90 2.18 27.09
CA GLU A 123 10.96 1.40 27.74
C GLU A 123 12.09 2.27 28.32
N PHE A 124 12.09 3.59 28.07
CA PHE A 124 13.17 4.47 28.52
C PHE A 124 13.00 4.84 30.00
N GLU A 125 14.13 5.17 30.63
CA GLU A 125 14.17 5.55 32.05
C GLU A 125 13.29 6.78 32.35
N VAL A 126 12.77 6.87 33.58
CA VAL A 126 11.86 7.95 34.00
C VAL A 126 12.44 9.35 33.74
N ARG A 127 13.75 9.53 33.91
CA ARG A 127 14.45 10.81 33.63
C ARG A 127 14.40 11.24 32.17
N ASP A 128 14.31 10.30 31.25
CA ASP A 128 14.32 10.54 29.80
C ASP A 128 12.91 10.79 29.22
N GLN A 129 11.87 10.42 29.97
CA GLN A 129 10.47 10.52 29.56
C GLN A 129 10.03 11.95 29.16
N PRO A 130 10.45 13.04 29.83
CA PRO A 130 10.11 14.40 29.40
C PRO A 130 10.62 14.72 27.99
N ALA A 131 11.89 14.43 27.69
CA ALA A 131 12.48 14.65 26.37
C ALA A 131 11.86 13.72 25.31
N ALA A 132 11.57 12.47 25.66
CA ALA A 132 10.86 11.54 24.79
C ALA A 132 9.45 12.02 24.40
N ARG A 133 8.69 12.57 25.35
CA ARG A 133 7.38 13.18 25.04
C ARG A 133 7.50 14.39 24.13
N ARG A 134 8.57 15.19 24.24
CA ARG A 134 8.84 16.31 23.31
C ARG A 134 9.16 15.80 21.90
N LEU A 135 9.98 14.74 21.79
CA LEU A 135 10.27 14.08 20.50
C LEU A 135 8.99 13.60 19.81
N VAL A 136 8.13 12.87 20.53
CA VAL A 136 6.84 12.39 19.98
C VAL A 136 5.95 13.57 19.58
N SER A 137 5.87 14.61 20.42
CA SER A 137 5.06 15.81 20.16
C SER A 137 5.46 16.56 18.88
N LYS A 138 6.75 16.56 18.53
CA LYS A 138 7.24 17.12 17.25
C LYS A 138 6.59 16.40 16.06
N PHE A 139 6.61 15.07 16.04
CA PHE A 139 6.00 14.29 14.96
C PHE A 139 4.46 14.38 14.95
N VAL A 140 3.82 14.49 16.12
CA VAL A 140 2.38 14.78 16.21
C VAL A 140 2.04 16.11 15.54
N THR A 141 2.88 17.13 15.72
CA THR A 141 2.71 18.44 15.08
C THR A 141 2.86 18.35 13.56
N GLU A 142 3.89 17.64 13.08
CA GLU A 142 4.13 17.42 11.64
C GLU A 142 3.01 16.59 10.99
N ARG A 143 2.50 15.57 11.67
CA ARG A 143 1.29 14.83 11.28
C ARG A 143 0.11 15.79 11.11
N GLY A 144 -0.07 16.75 12.02
CA GLY A 144 -1.12 17.77 11.92
C GLY A 144 -1.01 18.60 10.63
N VAL A 145 0.21 18.92 10.19
CA VAL A 145 0.45 19.60 8.90
C VAL A 145 0.06 18.70 7.73
N ALA A 146 0.49 17.44 7.74
CA ALA A 146 0.13 16.46 6.72
C ALA A 146 -1.39 16.26 6.63
N LYS A 147 -2.06 16.18 7.79
CA LYS A 147 -3.53 16.06 7.88
C LYS A 147 -4.24 17.24 7.23
N ARG A 148 -3.78 18.48 7.48
CA ARG A 148 -4.34 19.67 6.81
C ARG A 148 -4.14 19.65 5.30
N ARG A 149 -3.02 19.11 4.80
CA ARG A 149 -2.80 18.90 3.35
C ARG A 149 -3.79 17.87 2.78
N LEU A 150 -3.95 16.73 3.46
CA LEU A 150 -4.92 15.71 3.07
C LEU A 150 -6.36 16.25 3.05
N THR A 151 -6.78 17.00 4.08
CA THR A 151 -8.12 17.61 4.12
C THR A 151 -8.35 18.55 2.93
N ARG A 152 -7.36 19.36 2.54
CA ARG A 152 -7.44 20.21 1.34
C ARG A 152 -7.51 19.38 0.06
N ALA A 153 -6.74 18.29 -0.05
CA ALA A 153 -6.79 17.39 -1.20
C ALA A 153 -8.19 16.77 -1.35
N LEU A 154 -8.78 16.26 -0.26
CA LEU A 154 -10.12 15.67 -0.25
C LEU A 154 -11.25 16.69 -0.48
N ALA A 155 -10.99 17.98 -0.28
CA ALA A 155 -11.95 19.05 -0.57
C ALA A 155 -11.76 19.66 -1.98
N SER A 156 -10.79 19.17 -2.76
CA SER A 156 -10.43 19.78 -4.04
C SER A 156 -11.33 19.32 -5.20
N PRO A 157 -11.53 20.16 -6.23
CA PRO A 157 -12.18 19.75 -7.48
C PRO A 157 -11.45 18.57 -8.15
N ARG A 158 -10.12 18.49 -7.99
CA ARG A 158 -9.29 17.38 -8.48
C ARG A 158 -9.72 16.04 -7.89
N TYR A 159 -10.00 15.99 -6.59
CA TYR A 159 -10.53 14.78 -5.95
C TYR A 159 -11.90 14.39 -6.51
N ALA A 160 -12.80 15.37 -6.67
CA ALA A 160 -14.13 15.11 -7.24
C ALA A 160 -14.05 14.58 -8.69
N SER A 161 -13.18 15.16 -9.53
CA SER A 161 -12.93 14.68 -10.90
C SER A 161 -12.41 13.25 -10.91
N MET A 162 -11.40 12.96 -10.07
CA MET A 162 -10.84 11.61 -9.96
C MET A 162 -11.91 10.57 -9.58
N LEU A 163 -12.81 10.89 -8.64
CA LEU A 163 -13.91 9.98 -8.31
C LEU A 163 -14.85 9.73 -9.50
N GLN A 164 -15.17 10.78 -10.27
CA GLN A 164 -15.98 10.66 -11.48
C GLN A 164 -15.29 9.80 -12.55
N ASP A 165 -13.98 9.96 -12.75
CA ASP A 165 -13.22 9.18 -13.73
C ASP A 165 -13.13 7.70 -13.35
N ILE A 166 -12.95 7.38 -12.07
CA ILE A 166 -13.03 6.00 -11.57
C ILE A 166 -14.44 5.43 -11.77
N GLY A 167 -15.48 6.21 -11.43
CA GLY A 167 -16.88 5.80 -11.61
C GLY A 167 -17.25 5.56 -13.07
N ARG A 168 -16.71 6.36 -14.00
CA ARG A 168 -16.85 6.15 -15.45
C ARG A 168 -16.15 4.86 -15.86
N LEU A 169 -14.89 4.68 -15.47
CA LEU A 169 -14.09 3.51 -15.82
C LEU A 169 -14.70 2.20 -15.31
N ALA A 170 -15.31 2.22 -14.13
CA ALA A 170 -15.98 1.06 -13.53
C ALA A 170 -17.29 0.66 -14.23
N ARG A 171 -17.93 1.57 -14.98
CA ARG A 171 -19.25 1.34 -15.60
C ARG A 171 -19.23 1.14 -17.11
N GLN A 172 -18.14 1.52 -17.76
CA GLN A 172 -18.01 1.31 -19.21
C GLN A 172 -18.25 -0.19 -19.53
N PRO A 173 -18.87 -0.53 -20.68
CA PRO A 173 -19.01 -1.91 -21.15
C PRO A 173 -17.69 -2.44 -21.71
N ALA A 174 -17.41 -3.75 -21.59
CA ALA A 174 -16.16 -4.33 -22.08
C ALA A 174 -16.07 -4.10 -23.59
N THR A 175 -14.95 -3.55 -24.08
CA THR A 175 -14.73 -3.41 -25.52
C THR A 175 -14.34 -4.77 -26.12
N GLU A 176 -14.71 -5.02 -27.37
CA GLU A 176 -14.40 -6.27 -28.08
C GLU A 176 -12.87 -6.52 -28.15
N GLU A 177 -12.07 -5.46 -28.26
CA GLU A 177 -10.60 -5.51 -28.21
C GLU A 177 -10.05 -6.00 -26.86
N ALA A 178 -10.69 -5.64 -25.73
CA ALA A 178 -10.28 -6.10 -24.40
C ALA A 178 -10.65 -7.57 -24.15
N ALA A 179 -11.68 -8.09 -24.83
CA ALA A 179 -12.01 -9.51 -24.83
C ALA A 179 -10.94 -10.34 -25.58
N ALA A 180 -10.35 -9.78 -26.64
CA ALA A 180 -9.31 -10.45 -27.44
C ALA A 180 -7.93 -10.56 -26.72
N GLU A 181 -7.57 -9.62 -25.84
CA GLU A 181 -6.30 -9.63 -25.09
C GLU A 181 -6.31 -10.41 -23.76
N SER A 182 -7.45 -10.99 -23.38
CA SER A 182 -7.57 -11.74 -22.13
C SER A 182 -6.80 -13.07 -22.20
N PRO A 183 -6.20 -13.55 -21.09
CA PRO A 183 -5.63 -14.89 -21.04
C PRO A 183 -6.71 -15.90 -21.45
N GLN A 184 -6.45 -16.68 -22.50
CA GLN A 184 -7.46 -17.52 -23.12
C GLN A 184 -7.83 -18.71 -22.22
N THR A 185 -6.97 -19.06 -21.25
CA THR A 185 -7.20 -20.18 -20.33
C THR A 185 -6.70 -19.94 -18.91
N SER A 186 -7.20 -20.74 -17.96
CA SER A 186 -6.66 -20.82 -16.58
C SER A 186 -5.20 -21.28 -16.51
N ALA A 187 -4.74 -22.04 -17.51
CA ALA A 187 -3.34 -22.47 -17.60
C ALA A 187 -2.39 -21.28 -17.87
N ASP A 188 -2.84 -20.28 -18.65
CA ASP A 188 -2.06 -19.09 -18.97
C ASP A 188 -1.80 -18.22 -17.74
N LEU A 189 -2.78 -18.13 -16.84
CA LEU A 189 -2.64 -17.38 -15.58
C LEU A 189 -1.60 -18.00 -14.65
N VAL A 190 -1.53 -19.34 -14.58
CA VAL A 190 -0.53 -20.02 -13.75
C VAL A 190 0.85 -19.99 -14.41
N ALA A 191 0.93 -20.17 -15.74
CA ALA A 191 2.18 -19.98 -16.47
C ALA A 191 2.73 -18.56 -16.33
N GLY A 192 1.85 -17.56 -16.20
CA GLY A 192 2.17 -16.17 -15.94
C GLY A 192 2.95 -15.91 -14.64
N LEU A 193 3.01 -16.86 -13.70
CA LEU A 193 3.79 -16.74 -12.46
C LEU A 193 5.31 -16.85 -12.68
N ALA A 194 5.74 -17.57 -13.73
CA ALA A 194 7.16 -17.81 -13.97
C ALA A 194 7.95 -16.52 -14.22
N LYS A 195 7.38 -15.57 -14.98
CA LYS A 195 8.03 -14.29 -15.29
C LYS A 195 8.31 -13.43 -14.05
N PRO A 196 7.34 -13.12 -13.16
CA PRO A 196 7.61 -12.36 -11.95
C PRO A 196 8.52 -13.11 -10.98
N HIS A 197 8.42 -14.45 -10.90
CA HIS A 197 9.32 -15.27 -10.10
C HIS A 197 10.78 -15.15 -10.57
N ARG A 198 11.05 -15.43 -11.85
CA ARG A 198 12.40 -15.31 -12.44
C ARG A 198 13.00 -13.93 -12.30
N ARG A 199 12.18 -12.87 -12.39
CA ARG A 199 12.64 -11.49 -12.15
C ARG A 199 13.08 -11.28 -10.71
N LEU A 200 12.34 -11.80 -9.75
CA LEU A 200 12.71 -11.74 -8.33
C LEU A 200 13.98 -12.58 -8.07
N ALA A 201 14.03 -13.83 -8.54
CA ALA A 201 15.18 -14.70 -8.39
C ALA A 201 16.46 -14.11 -9.02
N LYS A 202 16.34 -13.53 -10.22
CA LYS A 202 17.46 -12.83 -10.87
C LYS A 202 17.93 -11.63 -10.06
N ALA A 203 17.01 -10.85 -9.50
CA ALA A 203 17.35 -9.71 -8.65
C ALA A 203 18.09 -10.17 -7.40
N VAL A 204 17.60 -11.19 -6.70
CA VAL A 204 18.26 -11.77 -5.51
C VAL A 204 19.66 -12.30 -5.84
N LYS A 205 19.81 -13.02 -6.96
CA LYS A 205 21.10 -13.57 -7.40
C LYS A 205 22.13 -12.50 -7.73
N ALA A 206 21.69 -11.32 -8.17
CA ALA A 206 22.58 -10.21 -8.52
C ALA A 206 23.11 -9.45 -7.28
N LEU A 207 22.56 -9.69 -6.09
CA LEU A 207 22.95 -8.99 -4.88
C LEU A 207 24.25 -9.55 -4.28
N PRO A 208 25.11 -8.68 -3.71
CA PRO A 208 26.28 -9.12 -2.96
C PRO A 208 25.87 -9.83 -1.65
N ALA A 209 26.86 -10.34 -0.92
CA ALA A 209 26.63 -10.97 0.38
C ALA A 209 25.90 -10.01 1.35
N ASP A 210 26.33 -8.76 1.38
CA ASP A 210 25.77 -7.67 2.17
C ASP A 210 25.19 -6.55 1.25
N PRO A 211 23.91 -6.64 0.84
CA PRO A 211 23.31 -5.75 -0.17
C PRO A 211 22.94 -4.37 0.39
N PRO A 212 23.13 -3.26 -0.35
CA PRO A 212 22.61 -1.96 0.04
C PRO A 212 21.13 -1.97 0.45
N ASP A 213 20.74 -1.10 1.38
CA ASP A 213 19.36 -1.05 1.92
C ASP A 213 18.32 -0.80 0.81
N ASP A 214 18.68 0.00 -0.20
CA ASP A 214 17.83 0.27 -1.38
C ASP A 214 17.59 -0.97 -2.25
N ASP A 215 18.57 -1.88 -2.33
CA ASP A 215 18.42 -3.13 -3.08
C ASP A 215 17.43 -4.08 -2.38
N LEU A 216 17.50 -4.16 -1.05
CA LEU A 216 16.50 -4.89 -0.26
C LEU A 216 15.11 -4.27 -0.40
N HIS A 217 15.00 -2.95 -0.45
CA HIS A 217 13.74 -2.27 -0.75
C HIS A 217 13.20 -2.65 -2.15
N ALA A 218 14.07 -2.71 -3.16
CA ALA A 218 13.70 -3.11 -4.51
C ALA A 218 13.17 -4.56 -4.57
N LEU A 219 13.78 -5.50 -3.83
CA LEU A 219 13.30 -6.88 -3.73
C LEU A 219 11.86 -6.98 -3.23
N ARG A 220 11.47 -6.14 -2.25
CA ARG A 220 10.10 -6.09 -1.72
C ARG A 220 9.07 -5.76 -2.81
N ILE A 221 9.44 -4.92 -3.77
CA ILE A 221 8.60 -4.56 -4.93
C ILE A 221 8.42 -5.77 -5.85
N TYR A 222 9.47 -6.55 -6.11
CA TYR A 222 9.39 -7.78 -6.89
C TYR A 222 8.53 -8.84 -6.19
N GLY A 223 8.71 -9.03 -4.87
CA GLY A 223 7.85 -9.90 -4.06
C GLY A 223 6.37 -9.52 -4.14
N LYS A 224 6.06 -8.21 -4.19
CA LYS A 224 4.68 -7.72 -4.37
C LYS A 224 4.08 -8.15 -5.70
N LYS A 225 4.87 -8.03 -6.78
CA LYS A 225 4.43 -8.41 -8.12
C LYS A 225 4.13 -9.91 -8.19
N LEU A 226 5.00 -10.74 -7.60
CA LEU A 226 4.80 -12.19 -7.54
C LEU A 226 3.55 -12.56 -6.72
N ARG A 227 3.40 -12.01 -5.51
CA ARG A 227 2.22 -12.27 -4.66
C ARG A 227 0.92 -11.93 -5.38
N TYR A 228 0.86 -10.77 -6.03
CA TYR A 228 -0.35 -10.36 -6.72
C TYR A 228 -0.68 -11.27 -7.90
N ALA A 229 0.33 -11.64 -8.71
CA ALA A 229 0.13 -12.61 -9.78
C ALA A 229 -0.41 -13.94 -9.25
N ALA A 230 0.11 -14.40 -8.10
CA ALA A 230 -0.38 -15.59 -7.42
C ALA A 230 -1.83 -15.43 -6.92
N GLU A 231 -2.19 -14.27 -6.34
CA GLU A 231 -3.56 -13.96 -5.91
C GLU A 231 -4.55 -13.96 -7.09
N MET A 232 -4.14 -13.52 -8.28
CA MET A 232 -4.96 -13.60 -9.50
C MET A 232 -5.07 -15.02 -10.08
N ALA A 233 -3.98 -15.80 -10.02
CA ALA A 233 -3.97 -17.15 -10.57
C ALA A 233 -4.74 -18.16 -9.70
N LYS A 234 -4.81 -17.92 -8.38
CA LYS A 234 -5.42 -18.87 -7.42
C LYS A 234 -6.87 -19.25 -7.76
N PRO A 235 -7.81 -18.31 -8.07
CA PRO A 235 -9.20 -18.66 -8.35
C PRO A 235 -9.39 -19.48 -9.63
N ALA A 236 -8.46 -19.35 -10.59
CA ALA A 236 -8.49 -20.06 -11.86
C ALA A 236 -7.84 -21.46 -11.79
N ALA A 237 -7.09 -21.76 -10.72
CA ALA A 237 -6.31 -22.99 -10.62
C ALA A 237 -7.12 -24.18 -10.08
N LYS A 238 -6.77 -25.40 -10.51
CA LYS A 238 -7.33 -26.64 -9.94
C LYS A 238 -6.99 -26.75 -8.45
N LYS A 239 -7.82 -27.42 -7.64
CA LYS A 239 -7.71 -27.51 -6.17
C LYS A 239 -6.27 -27.68 -5.64
N LYS A 240 -5.56 -28.73 -6.07
CA LYS A 240 -4.16 -29.00 -5.64
C LYS A 240 -3.18 -27.88 -6.01
N GLN A 241 -3.38 -27.25 -7.17
CA GLN A 241 -2.53 -26.15 -7.64
C GLN A 241 -2.88 -24.84 -6.91
N ALA A 242 -4.16 -24.59 -6.63
CA ALA A 242 -4.61 -23.47 -5.80
C ALA A 242 -4.03 -23.53 -4.38
N GLU A 243 -3.90 -24.72 -3.78
CA GLU A 243 -3.23 -24.92 -2.49
C GLU A 243 -1.73 -24.59 -2.53
N ARG A 244 -1.04 -24.92 -3.62
CA ARG A 244 0.38 -24.57 -3.84
C ARG A 244 0.54 -23.06 -4.05
N ILE A 245 -0.34 -22.45 -4.85
CA ILE A 245 -0.38 -20.99 -5.04
C ILE A 245 -0.66 -20.29 -3.70
N GLN A 246 -1.53 -20.85 -2.85
CA GLN A 246 -1.78 -20.30 -1.51
C GLN A 246 -0.53 -20.33 -0.62
N ARG A 247 0.30 -21.38 -0.72
CA ARG A 247 1.60 -21.44 -0.02
C ARG A 247 2.56 -20.37 -0.55
N LEU A 248 2.64 -20.18 -1.87
CA LEU A 248 3.42 -19.08 -2.47
C LEU A 248 2.95 -17.70 -2.00
N ILE A 249 1.63 -17.47 -1.91
CA ILE A 249 1.07 -16.23 -1.36
C ILE A 249 1.50 -16.04 0.10
N LYS A 250 1.51 -17.11 0.92
CA LYS A 250 1.96 -17.03 2.32
C LYS A 250 3.45 -16.71 2.42
N ALA A 251 4.31 -17.41 1.68
CA ALA A 251 5.75 -17.18 1.67
C ALA A 251 6.09 -15.76 1.20
N THR A 252 5.45 -15.29 0.12
CA THR A 252 5.65 -13.92 -0.36
C THR A 252 5.15 -12.86 0.61
N LYS A 253 4.08 -13.13 1.40
CA LYS A 253 3.69 -12.24 2.50
C LYS A 253 4.77 -12.15 3.56
N ASN A 254 5.31 -13.29 4.00
CA ASN A 254 6.39 -13.34 4.99
C ASN A 254 7.62 -12.55 4.52
N PHE A 255 8.08 -12.83 3.30
CA PHE A 255 9.18 -12.09 2.65
C PHE A 255 8.94 -10.57 2.62
N GLN A 256 7.70 -10.15 2.34
CA GLN A 256 7.35 -8.72 2.34
C GLN A 256 7.27 -8.10 3.72
N THR A 257 6.92 -8.87 4.76
CA THR A 257 6.92 -8.42 6.15
C THR A 257 8.35 -8.16 6.59
N VAL A 258 9.25 -9.13 6.44
CA VAL A 258 10.67 -8.98 6.80
C VAL A 258 11.31 -7.79 6.09
N LEU A 259 11.22 -7.71 4.75
CA LEU A 259 11.78 -6.56 4.03
C LEU A 259 11.06 -5.24 4.32
N GLY A 260 9.81 -5.30 4.78
CA GLY A 260 9.07 -4.14 5.25
C GLY A 260 9.62 -3.62 6.57
N GLU A 261 9.80 -4.50 7.55
CA GLU A 261 10.37 -4.17 8.86
C GLU A 261 11.80 -3.62 8.74
N HIS A 262 12.62 -4.19 7.84
CA HIS A 262 13.95 -3.66 7.53
C HIS A 262 13.87 -2.22 7.04
N GLN A 263 13.00 -1.96 6.06
CA GLN A 263 12.81 -0.62 5.51
C GLN A 263 12.30 0.36 6.57
N ASP A 264 11.33 -0.06 7.38
CA ASP A 264 10.73 0.78 8.42
C ASP A 264 11.80 1.18 9.47
N ALA A 265 12.68 0.26 9.86
CA ALA A 265 13.81 0.53 10.74
C ALA A 265 14.81 1.54 10.12
N CYS A 266 15.15 1.39 8.83
CA CYS A 266 16.01 2.35 8.13
C CYS A 266 15.40 3.77 8.13
N VAL A 267 14.12 3.86 7.74
CA VAL A 267 13.40 5.14 7.66
C VAL A 267 13.26 5.78 9.05
N ALA A 268 13.00 4.99 10.09
CA ALA A 268 12.89 5.49 11.46
C ALA A 268 14.24 6.05 11.95
N ALA A 269 15.35 5.32 11.73
CA ALA A 269 16.69 5.79 12.08
C ALA A 269 17.06 7.10 11.35
N ASP A 270 16.79 7.19 10.05
CA ASP A 270 17.07 8.40 9.27
C ASP A 270 16.20 9.58 9.70
N ARG A 271 14.94 9.34 10.04
CA ARG A 271 14.08 10.38 10.62
C ARG A 271 14.64 10.88 11.96
N MET A 272 15.13 10.00 12.81
CA MET A 272 15.74 10.41 14.07
C MET A 272 17.01 11.24 13.85
N ARG A 273 17.86 10.87 12.89
CA ARG A 273 19.02 11.71 12.51
C ARG A 273 18.59 13.08 12.01
N GLY A 274 17.55 13.13 11.17
CA GLY A 274 17.04 14.37 10.58
C GLY A 274 16.48 15.36 11.60
N VAL A 275 16.02 14.91 12.78
CA VAL A 275 15.49 15.84 13.79
C VAL A 275 16.55 16.51 14.65
N VAL A 276 17.77 15.95 14.75
CA VAL A 276 18.82 16.40 15.68
C VAL A 276 19.14 17.89 15.54
N ALA A 277 19.22 18.40 14.31
CA ALA A 277 19.51 19.81 14.06
C ALA A 277 18.39 20.79 14.44
N SER A 278 17.20 20.29 14.76
CA SER A 278 15.97 21.10 14.96
C SER A 278 15.40 21.02 16.37
N VAL A 279 16.13 20.40 17.31
CA VAL A 279 15.65 20.12 18.67
C VAL A 279 16.72 20.44 19.72
N ASP A 280 16.32 20.54 20.99
CA ASP A 280 17.24 20.73 22.11
C ASP A 280 18.10 19.48 22.39
N ALA A 281 19.17 19.65 23.17
CA ALA A 281 20.16 18.60 23.42
C ALA A 281 19.57 17.33 24.07
N GLU A 282 18.58 17.48 24.96
CA GLU A 282 17.94 16.33 25.60
C GLU A 282 17.12 15.54 24.57
N VAL A 283 16.36 16.23 23.71
CA VAL A 283 15.58 15.58 22.65
C VAL A 283 16.49 14.95 21.60
N ALA A 284 17.62 15.58 21.27
CA ALA A 284 18.63 15.03 20.38
C ALA A 284 19.24 13.74 20.95
N PHE A 285 19.51 13.70 22.26
CA PHE A 285 19.97 12.50 22.95
C PHE A 285 18.95 11.36 22.82
N ILE A 286 17.67 11.62 23.09
CA ILE A 286 16.61 10.62 22.91
C ILE A 286 16.49 10.15 21.47
N ALA A 287 16.52 11.07 20.49
CA ALA A 287 16.49 10.70 19.08
C ALA A 287 17.67 9.79 18.71
N GLY A 288 18.88 10.05 19.25
CA GLY A 288 20.04 9.18 19.09
C GLY A 288 19.82 7.77 19.66
N ARG A 289 19.25 7.67 20.87
CA ARG A 289 18.92 6.37 21.49
C ARG A 289 17.90 5.58 20.67
N VAL A 290 16.87 6.24 20.15
CA VAL A 290 15.89 5.61 19.26
C VAL A 290 16.57 5.14 17.98
N ALA A 291 17.38 5.99 17.34
CA ALA A 291 18.10 5.64 16.12
C ALA A 291 18.96 4.38 16.30
N GLU A 292 19.67 4.27 17.43
CA GLU A 292 20.48 3.09 17.75
C GLU A 292 19.62 1.82 17.86
N LYS A 293 18.48 1.88 18.55
CA LYS A 293 17.55 0.75 18.66
C LYS A 293 17.03 0.31 17.27
N GLU A 294 16.74 1.27 16.38
CA GLU A 294 16.34 0.95 15.01
C GLU A 294 17.47 0.34 14.17
N LEU A 295 18.73 0.75 14.38
CA LEU A 295 19.87 0.14 13.69
C LEU A 295 20.11 -1.31 14.12
N LEU A 296 19.90 -1.63 15.40
CA LEU A 296 19.92 -3.00 15.91
C LEU A 296 18.81 -3.84 15.30
N ARG A 297 17.57 -3.34 15.33
CA ARG A 297 16.41 -4.00 14.68
C ARG A 297 16.64 -4.21 13.18
N ARG A 298 17.21 -3.22 12.48
CA ARG A 298 17.58 -3.34 11.06
C ARG A 298 18.53 -4.52 10.86
N ALA A 299 19.56 -4.66 11.69
CA ALA A 299 20.52 -5.75 11.60
C ALA A 299 19.88 -7.13 11.85
N GLU A 300 19.02 -7.24 12.86
CA GLU A 300 18.28 -8.49 13.17
C GLU A 300 17.40 -8.93 11.99
N VAL A 301 16.59 -8.02 11.45
CA VAL A 301 15.69 -8.32 10.33
C VAL A 301 16.48 -8.60 9.05
N ARG A 302 17.61 -7.92 8.85
CA ARG A 302 18.52 -8.18 7.72
C ARG A 302 19.17 -9.56 7.82
N ALA A 303 19.38 -10.13 9.00
CA ALA A 303 20.00 -11.44 9.12
C ALA A 303 19.14 -12.56 8.49
N VAL A 304 17.82 -12.41 8.47
CA VAL A 304 16.87 -13.48 8.09
C VAL A 304 16.28 -13.35 6.68
N TRP A 305 16.61 -12.29 5.92
CA TRP A 305 15.93 -12.04 4.63
C TRP A 305 16.19 -13.13 3.58
N ARG A 306 17.35 -13.81 3.63
CA ARG A 306 17.68 -14.90 2.70
C ARG A 306 16.88 -16.16 2.98
N ASP A 307 16.58 -16.44 4.24
CA ASP A 307 15.79 -17.61 4.63
C ASP A 307 14.35 -17.48 4.14
N VAL A 308 13.75 -16.30 4.35
CA VAL A 308 12.40 -16.02 3.84
C VAL A 308 12.35 -15.91 2.32
N TRP A 309 13.47 -15.62 1.64
CA TRP A 309 13.57 -15.76 0.18
C TRP A 309 13.56 -17.23 -0.24
N ALA A 310 14.33 -18.10 0.43
CA ALA A 310 14.37 -19.53 0.11
C ALA A 310 12.98 -20.19 0.22
N GLU A 311 12.17 -19.77 1.20
CA GLU A 311 10.76 -20.17 1.29
C GLU A 311 9.93 -19.78 0.06
N VAL A 312 10.14 -18.57 -0.47
CA VAL A 312 9.44 -18.09 -1.68
C VAL A 312 9.84 -18.90 -2.90
N ASP A 313 11.14 -19.15 -3.10
CA ASP A 313 11.66 -19.90 -4.24
C ASP A 313 11.15 -21.36 -4.21
N ALA A 314 11.24 -22.02 -3.06
CA ALA A 314 10.71 -23.37 -2.88
C ALA A 314 9.19 -23.44 -3.13
N ALA A 315 8.43 -22.48 -2.62
CA ALA A 315 6.99 -22.42 -2.83
C ALA A 315 6.63 -22.17 -4.31
N ALA A 316 7.42 -21.37 -5.03
CA ALA A 316 7.25 -21.11 -6.45
C ALA A 316 7.53 -22.37 -7.29
N GLN A 317 8.65 -23.06 -7.04
CA GLN A 317 9.01 -24.30 -7.73
C GLN A 317 7.95 -25.40 -7.52
N ALA A 318 7.33 -25.45 -6.34
CA ALA A 318 6.23 -26.38 -6.06
C ALA A 318 4.96 -26.12 -6.89
N VAL A 319 4.71 -24.87 -7.32
CA VAL A 319 3.57 -24.52 -8.20
C VAL A 319 3.78 -25.05 -9.61
N SER A 320 4.99 -24.89 -10.17
CA SER A 320 5.38 -25.48 -11.44
C SER A 320 6.91 -25.64 -11.51
N PRO A 321 7.44 -26.85 -11.81
CA PRO A 321 8.89 -27.10 -11.86
C PRO A 321 9.65 -26.29 -12.92
N ARG A 322 8.95 -25.59 -13.82
CA ARG A 322 9.54 -24.71 -14.85
C ARG A 322 9.57 -23.22 -14.44
N MET A 323 9.19 -22.89 -13.21
CA MET A 323 9.22 -21.50 -12.68
C MET A 323 10.61 -20.94 -12.50
#